data_AF-A0A438E2G1-F1
#
_entry.id   AF-A0A438E2G1-F1
#
_cell.length_a   1.000
_cell.length_b   1.000
_cell.length_c   1.000
_cell.angle_alpha   90.00
_cell.angle_beta   90.00
_cell.angle_gamma   90.00
#
_symmetry.space_group_name_H-M   'P 1'
#
loop_
_entity.id
_entity.type
_entity.pdbx_description
1 polymer ?
#
loop_
_entity_poly.entity_id
_entity_poly.type
_entity_poly.pdbx_seq_one_letter_code
_entity_poly.pdbx_strand_id
1 'polypeptide(L)'
;MELAGMLPPFAIQSEDIRAMARHCTVGIEPRISAERLILLDTQPVFSPSVLAEMMRPDGSSTISVLGGESLSSELAHELMGIQLGVLLASICHILLVISDGVHDINMWRLMLTVFLSS
;
A
#
# COMPACT_ATOMS: atom_id res chain seq x y z
N MET A 1 17.67 -16.61 21.46
CA MET A 1 19.06 -16.13 21.29
C MET A 1 19.07 -15.32 19.99
N GLU A 2 18.61 -14.07 20.11
CA GLU A 2 18.76 -13.04 19.08
C GLU A 2 20.25 -12.74 18.90
N LEU A 3 20.73 -12.70 17.66
CA LEU A 3 22.10 -12.31 17.36
C LEU A 3 22.11 -11.35 16.17
N ALA A 4 22.86 -10.26 16.33
CA ALA A 4 23.12 -9.24 15.34
C ALA A 4 23.44 -9.82 13.94
N GLY A 5 22.70 -9.36 12.91
CA GLY A 5 22.95 -9.74 11.51
C GLY A 5 21.72 -10.14 10.68
N MET A 6 20.52 -10.20 11.27
CA MET A 6 19.31 -10.51 10.50
C MET A 6 18.84 -9.29 9.72
N LEU A 7 18.84 -9.41 8.39
CA LEU A 7 18.17 -8.46 7.51
C LEU A 7 16.70 -8.34 7.92
N PRO A 8 16.09 -7.14 7.80
CA PRO A 8 14.71 -6.94 8.15
C PRO A 8 13.79 -7.91 7.37
N PRO A 9 12.65 -8.29 7.96
CA PRO A 9 11.70 -9.19 7.32
C PRO A 9 11.01 -8.56 6.11
N PHE A 10 11.25 -7.31 5.76
CA PHE A 10 10.82 -6.69 4.51
C PHE A 10 11.92 -5.75 4.02
N ALA A 11 11.91 -5.42 2.74
CA ALA A 11 12.82 -4.42 2.21
C ALA A 11 12.53 -3.07 2.87
N ILE A 12 13.59 -2.36 3.27
CA ILE A 12 13.48 -0.99 3.77
C ILE A 12 13.89 -0.01 2.68
N GLN A 13 13.34 1.19 2.74
CA GLN A 13 13.69 2.25 1.80
C GLN A 13 15.19 2.59 1.92
N SER A 14 15.93 2.49 0.82
CA SER A 14 17.32 2.94 0.75
C SER A 14 17.40 4.47 0.65
N GLU A 15 18.58 5.03 0.90
CA GLU A 15 18.79 6.47 0.74
C GLU A 15 18.54 6.94 -0.69
N ASP A 16 18.93 6.14 -1.69
CA ASP A 16 18.68 6.42 -3.11
C ASP A 16 17.18 6.45 -3.44
N ILE A 17 16.42 5.45 -2.98
CA ILE A 17 14.97 5.38 -3.21
C ILE A 17 14.28 6.58 -2.56
N ARG A 18 14.72 6.97 -1.35
CA ARG A 18 14.22 8.14 -0.64
C ARG A 18 14.56 9.44 -1.36
N ALA A 19 15.79 9.58 -1.88
CA ALA A 19 16.22 10.74 -2.65
C ALA A 19 15.45 10.88 -3.97
N MET A 20 15.04 9.77 -4.57
CA MET A 20 14.19 9.75 -5.78
C MET A 20 12.69 9.86 -5.48
N ALA A 21 12.28 10.03 -4.21
CA ALA A 21 10.90 10.07 -3.76
C ALA A 21 10.06 8.86 -4.26
N ARG A 22 10.66 7.66 -4.30
CA ARG A 22 9.99 6.43 -4.71
C ARG A 22 9.53 5.60 -3.51
N HIS A 23 8.48 4.82 -3.69
CA HIS A 23 8.09 3.80 -2.73
C HIS A 23 9.00 2.57 -2.83
N CYS A 24 9.05 1.79 -1.75
CA CYS A 24 9.85 0.56 -1.67
C CYS A 24 9.02 -0.67 -2.05
N THR A 25 7.85 -0.84 -1.41
CA THR A 25 6.97 -1.99 -1.59
C THR A 25 5.95 -1.74 -2.71
N VAL A 26 5.81 -2.70 -3.64
CA VAL A 26 4.83 -2.69 -4.74
C VAL A 26 3.89 -3.88 -4.56
N GLY A 27 2.58 -3.66 -4.52
CA GLY A 27 1.60 -4.71 -4.29
C GLY A 27 1.56 -5.22 -2.85
N ILE A 28 1.55 -6.54 -2.67
CA ILE A 28 1.51 -7.23 -1.37
C ILE A 28 2.64 -8.25 -1.32
N GLU A 29 3.54 -8.12 -0.35
CA GLU A 29 4.65 -9.05 -0.12
C GLU A 29 4.35 -9.94 1.10
N PRO A 30 4.09 -11.24 0.90
CA PRO A 30 3.89 -12.18 2.01
C PRO A 30 5.22 -12.74 2.52
N ARG A 31 5.37 -12.87 3.84
CA ARG A 31 6.44 -13.64 4.48
C ARG A 31 5.92 -14.52 5.62
N ILE A 32 6.63 -15.60 5.89
CA ILE A 32 6.33 -16.53 6.98
C ILE A 32 7.48 -16.45 7.98
N SER A 33 7.16 -16.13 9.24
CA SER A 33 8.12 -16.11 10.35
C SER A 33 8.42 -17.52 10.87
N ALA A 34 9.48 -17.65 11.69
CA ALA A 34 9.82 -18.93 12.34
C ALA A 34 8.72 -19.41 13.30
N GLU A 35 7.95 -18.46 13.85
CA GLU A 35 6.81 -18.67 14.75
C GLU A 35 5.52 -19.00 13.99
N ARG A 36 5.59 -19.20 12.66
CA ARG A 36 4.47 -19.52 11.77
C ARG A 36 3.41 -18.42 11.66
N LEU A 37 3.80 -17.17 11.90
CA LEU A 37 2.97 -16.00 11.55
C LEU A 37 3.15 -15.67 10.08
N ILE A 38 2.03 -15.46 9.38
CA ILE A 38 2.00 -14.90 8.02
C ILE A 38 1.97 -13.37 8.17
N LEU A 39 2.99 -12.70 7.66
CA LEU A 39 3.12 -11.26 7.61
C LEU A 39 2.86 -10.80 6.18
N LEU A 40 2.07 -9.74 6.01
CA LEU A 40 1.83 -9.10 4.71
C LEU A 40 2.32 -7.66 4.79
N ASP A 41 3.37 -7.34 4.04
CA ASP A 41 3.75 -5.95 3.78
C ASP A 41 3.07 -5.47 2.51
N THR A 42 2.71 -4.20 2.43
CA THR A 42 1.89 -3.68 1.34
C THR A 42 2.42 -2.36 0.81
N GLN A 43 2.08 -2.08 -0.45
CA GLN A 43 2.31 -0.76 -1.02
C GLN A 43 1.62 0.34 -0.18
N PRO A 44 2.23 1.53 -0.08
CA PRO A 44 1.67 2.62 0.71
C PRO A 44 0.38 3.18 0.09
N VAL A 45 -0.67 3.32 0.90
CA VAL A 45 -1.93 3.94 0.50
C VAL A 45 -1.78 5.47 0.48
N PHE A 46 -2.51 6.14 -0.42
CA PHE A 46 -2.41 7.59 -0.64
C PHE A 46 -1.01 8.09 -1.05
N SER A 47 -0.13 7.19 -1.52
CA SER A 47 1.25 7.52 -1.88
C SER A 47 1.36 8.29 -3.20
N PRO A 48 1.96 9.49 -3.22
CA PRO A 48 2.22 10.23 -4.46
C PRO A 48 3.12 9.47 -5.43
N SER A 49 4.08 8.70 -4.91
CA SER A 49 5.00 7.94 -5.74
C SER A 49 4.34 6.74 -6.44
N VAL A 50 3.29 6.17 -5.84
CA VAL A 50 2.46 5.13 -6.47
C VAL A 50 1.58 5.74 -7.54
N LEU A 51 0.95 6.88 -7.25
CA LEU A 51 0.16 7.62 -8.25
C LEU A 51 1.01 8.04 -9.45
N ALA A 52 2.23 8.56 -9.22
CA ALA A 52 3.14 8.96 -10.28
C ALA A 52 3.55 7.78 -11.19
N GLU A 53 3.65 6.57 -10.65
CA GLU A 53 3.93 5.36 -11.42
C GLU A 53 2.70 4.89 -12.23
N MET A 54 1.49 5.18 -11.75
CA MET A 54 0.24 4.92 -12.46
C MET A 54 -0.01 5.89 -13.62
N MET A 55 0.49 7.13 -13.52
CA MET A 55 0.37 8.12 -14.58
C MET A 55 1.29 7.75 -15.75
N ARG A 56 0.74 7.79 -16.97
CA ARG A 56 1.54 7.45 -18.16
C ARG A 56 2.55 8.55 -18.48
N PRO A 57 3.71 8.21 -19.08
CA PRO A 57 4.74 9.19 -19.46
C PRO A 57 4.28 10.22 -20.50
N ASP A 58 3.22 9.90 -21.24
CA ASP A 58 2.58 10.79 -22.22
C ASP A 58 1.69 11.86 -21.57
N GLY A 59 1.57 11.86 -20.25
CA GLY A 59 0.71 12.76 -19.49
C GLY A 59 -0.77 12.35 -19.48
N SER A 60 -1.11 11.18 -20.01
CA SER A 60 -2.46 10.64 -19.93
C SER A 60 -2.80 10.30 -18.48
N SER A 61 -3.80 11.00 -17.95
CA SER A 61 -4.34 10.83 -16.60
C SER A 61 -5.45 9.79 -16.52
N THR A 62 -5.67 9.00 -17.58
CA THR A 62 -6.70 7.96 -17.59
C THR A 62 -6.11 6.55 -17.64
N ILE A 63 -6.71 5.67 -16.85
CA ILE A 63 -6.37 4.25 -16.75
C ILE A 63 -7.56 3.45 -17.28
N SER A 64 -7.29 2.61 -18.27
CA SER A 64 -8.28 1.68 -18.79
C SER A 64 -8.49 0.54 -17.81
N VAL A 65 -9.71 0.37 -17.33
CA VAL A 65 -10.09 -0.72 -16.43
C VAL A 65 -10.71 -1.86 -17.24
N LEU A 66 -10.70 -3.07 -16.65
CA LEU A 66 -11.41 -4.23 -17.19
C LEU A 66 -12.90 -3.87 -17.39
N GLY A 67 -13.34 -3.83 -18.65
CA GLY A 67 -14.70 -3.40 -19.03
C GLY A 67 -14.74 -2.25 -20.04
N GLY A 68 -13.59 -1.64 -20.37
CA GLY A 68 -13.51 -0.58 -21.39
C GLY A 68 -13.81 0.82 -20.87
N GLU A 69 -14.18 0.95 -19.60
CA GLU A 69 -14.31 2.24 -18.92
C GLU A 69 -12.92 2.77 -18.54
N SER A 70 -12.73 4.08 -18.68
CA SER A 70 -11.52 4.78 -18.26
C SER A 70 -11.77 5.53 -16.96
N LEU A 71 -10.95 5.27 -15.95
CA LEU A 71 -10.94 6.05 -14.70
C LEU A 71 -9.79 7.04 -14.72
N SER A 72 -9.90 8.13 -13.95
CA SER A 72 -8.72 8.96 -13.70
C SER A 72 -7.70 8.20 -12.85
N SER A 73 -6.42 8.51 -13.01
CA SER A 73 -5.34 7.94 -12.21
C SER A 73 -5.55 8.18 -10.71
N GLU A 74 -6.08 9.35 -10.34
CA GLU A 74 -6.36 9.71 -8.95
C GLU A 74 -7.48 8.83 -8.37
N LEU A 75 -8.58 8.67 -9.10
CA LEU A 75 -9.70 7.85 -8.64
C LEU A 75 -9.31 6.37 -8.58
N ALA A 76 -8.57 5.88 -9.57
CA ALA A 76 -8.05 4.53 -9.56
C ALA A 76 -7.12 4.28 -8.36
N HIS A 77 -6.27 5.26 -8.02
CA HIS A 77 -5.38 5.19 -6.86
C HIS A 77 -6.15 5.13 -5.53
N GLU A 78 -7.20 5.96 -5.38
CA GLU A 78 -8.07 5.91 -4.21
C GLU A 78 -8.81 4.56 -4.09
N LEU A 79 -9.37 4.06 -5.20
CA LEU A 79 -10.06 2.77 -5.23
C LEU A 79 -9.12 1.61 -4.93
N MET A 80 -7.88 1.66 -5.41
CA MET A 80 -6.87 0.64 -5.11
C MET A 80 -6.58 0.57 -3.61
N GLY A 81 -6.54 1.72 -2.92
CA GLY A 81 -6.42 1.78 -1.46
C GLY A 81 -7.58 1.08 -0.74
N ILE A 82 -8.82 1.30 -1.19
CA ILE A 82 -10.03 0.66 -0.63
C ILE A 82 -9.99 -0.85 -0.88
N GLN A 83 -9.71 -1.28 -2.12
CA GLN A 83 -9.66 -2.69 -2.48
C GLN A 83 -8.59 -3.44 -1.68
N LEU A 84 -7.41 -2.85 -1.53
CA LEU A 84 -6.34 -3.38 -0.69
C LEU A 84 -6.81 -3.49 0.78
N GLY A 85 -7.40 -2.43 1.33
CA GLY A 85 -7.91 -2.43 2.69
C GLY A 85 -8.97 -3.51 2.94
N VAL A 86 -9.96 -3.64 2.05
CA VAL A 86 -11.02 -4.67 2.14
C VAL A 86 -10.44 -6.08 2.05
N LEU A 87 -9.50 -6.30 1.12
CA LEU A 87 -8.81 -7.58 1.01
C LEU A 87 -8.11 -7.95 2.33
N LEU A 88 -7.29 -7.04 2.85
CA LEU A 88 -6.54 -7.29 4.10
C LEU A 88 -7.49 -7.51 5.28
N ALA A 89 -8.55 -6.71 5.41
CA ALA A 89 -9.56 -6.89 6.46
C ALA A 89 -10.28 -8.24 6.38
N SER A 90 -10.47 -8.78 5.18
CA SER A 90 -11.13 -10.07 4.98
C SER A 90 -10.25 -11.29 5.32
N ILE A 91 -8.91 -11.17 5.25
CA ILE A 91 -7.98 -12.31 5.38
C ILE A 91 -7.03 -12.22 6.58
N CYS A 92 -6.82 -11.03 7.15
CA CYS A 92 -5.89 -10.83 8.25
C CYS A 92 -6.60 -10.87 9.60
N HIS A 93 -5.99 -11.54 10.56
CA HIS A 93 -6.45 -11.54 11.95
C HIS A 93 -6.15 -10.20 12.66
N ILE A 94 -5.04 -9.55 12.27
CA ILE A 94 -4.55 -8.29 12.84
C ILE A 94 -4.16 -7.38 11.68
N LEU A 95 -4.66 -6.16 11.69
CA LEU A 95 -4.25 -5.09 10.79
C LEU A 95 -3.49 -4.02 11.56
N LEU A 96 -2.27 -3.73 11.11
CA LEU A 96 -1.46 -2.63 11.64
C LEU A 96 -1.59 -1.44 10.70
N VAL A 97 -2.17 -0.34 11.21
CA VAL A 97 -2.32 0.91 10.46
C VAL A 97 -1.26 1.88 10.93
N ILE A 98 -0.41 2.33 10.01
CA ILE A 98 0.70 3.25 10.27
C ILE A 98 0.41 4.57 9.56
N SER A 99 0.59 5.70 10.26
CA SER A 99 0.48 7.04 9.70
C SER A 99 1.51 7.96 10.34
N ASP A 100 2.05 8.90 9.55
CA ASP A 100 3.08 9.86 9.97
C ASP A 100 2.54 10.99 10.87
N GLY A 101 1.24 11.00 11.21
CA GLY A 101 0.65 12.04 12.06
C GLY A 101 -0.62 11.63 12.80
N VAL A 102 -0.87 12.27 13.94
CA VAL A 102 -2.03 12.02 14.82
C VAL A 102 -3.37 12.41 14.16
N HIS A 103 -3.33 13.18 13.06
CA HIS A 103 -4.51 13.77 12.39
C HIS A 103 -4.63 13.41 10.91
N ASP A 104 -4.22 12.21 10.52
CA ASP A 104 -4.45 11.73 9.15
C ASP A 104 -5.92 11.31 8.96
N ILE A 105 -6.78 12.31 8.74
CA ILE A 105 -8.22 12.14 8.54
C ILE A 105 -8.51 11.23 7.34
N ASN A 106 -7.66 11.24 6.31
CA ASN A 106 -7.86 10.44 5.11
C ASN A 106 -7.65 8.95 5.42
N MET A 107 -6.61 8.60 6.18
CA MET A 107 -6.43 7.23 6.68
C MET A 107 -7.60 6.76 7.54
N TRP A 108 -8.10 7.60 8.46
CA TRP A 108 -9.26 7.23 9.28
C TRP A 108 -10.54 7.06 8.46
N ARG A 109 -10.77 7.91 7.44
CA ARG A 109 -11.88 7.76 6.50
C ARG A 109 -11.78 6.47 5.70
N LEU A 110 -10.59 6.14 5.20
CA LEU A 110 -10.34 4.88 4.52
C LEU A 110 -10.68 3.70 5.43
N MET A 111 -10.18 3.69 6.67
CA MET A 111 -10.46 2.62 7.63
C MET A 111 -11.95 2.49 7.92
N LEU A 112 -12.69 3.59 8.04
CA LEU A 112 -14.14 3.58 8.19
C LEU A 112 -14.83 2.98 6.95
N THR A 113 -14.44 3.38 5.75
CA THR A 113 -14.98 2.85 4.50
C THR A 113 -14.71 1.36 4.34
N VAL A 114 -13.48 0.91 4.65
CA VAL A 114 -13.08 -0.50 4.60
C VAL A 114 -13.91 -1.32 5.58
N PHE A 115 -14.02 -0.87 6.84
CA PHE A 115 -14.77 -1.58 7.87
C PHE A 115 -16.28 -1.67 7.57
N LEU A 116 -16.85 -0.66 6.92
CA LEU A 116 -18.25 -0.70 6.48
C LEU A 116 -18.47 -1.64 5.28
N SER A 117 -17.41 -2.02 4.57
CA SER A 117 -17.46 -2.83 3.35
C SER A 117 -17.06 -4.29 3.57
N SER A 118 -16.56 -4.66 4.75
CA SER A 118 -16.13 -6.00 5.17
C SER A 118 -17.10 -6.62 6.15
#